data_AF-A0A257L396-F1
#
_entry.id   AF-A0A257L396-F1
#
_cell.length_a   1.000
_cell.length_b   1.000
_cell.length_c   1.000
_cell.angle_alpha   90.00
_cell.angle_beta   90.00
_cell.angle_gamma   90.00
#
_symmetry.space_group_name_H-M   'P 1'
#
loop_
_entity.id
_entity.type
_entity.pdbx_description
1 polymer ?
#
loop_
_entity_poly.entity_id
_entity_poly.type
_entity_poly.pdbx_seq_one_letter_code
_entity_poly.pdbx_strand_id
1 'polypeptide(L)'
;MKTIAVLMLLLLTASCQGQSFKIGSKVEVQWQSGVWYPATIVDVNDSQYKIHLDKDVNNLDNDQWIFKDKGLLRAAKANGMIPPVAETKKVTGIKGKRIEVNDRAYWYKATVLEQKGDLYKVHFDGYSSVEDKWVHRSYTRDLGENGEAVTVTCSFAPPSGNFTNASPASDALFKREVYDWYNRLVNGSLSRPIRVGVVFTSFERGTAYKNTVQNLAGRGATRKHEGAPVNATIYPVKMIFHVCEDYNGTISQKQVNSDFSFFINKDGEWTCSKDN
;
A
#
# COMPACT_ATOMS: atom_id res chain seq x y z
N MET A 1 49.73 21.78 -46.57
CA MET A 1 48.47 22.18 -45.91
C MET A 1 47.77 20.92 -45.42
N LYS A 2 47.75 20.66 -44.11
CA LYS A 2 46.95 19.59 -43.50
C LYS A 2 46.23 20.19 -42.30
N THR A 3 44.93 20.40 -42.45
CA THR A 3 44.05 20.93 -41.40
C THR A 3 43.48 19.73 -40.64
N ILE A 4 43.90 19.53 -39.40
CA ILE A 4 43.32 18.51 -38.49
C ILE A 4 42.21 19.22 -37.72
N ALA A 5 40.96 18.80 -37.98
CA ALA A 5 39.79 19.27 -37.26
C ALA A 5 39.74 18.64 -35.86
N VAL A 6 39.76 19.47 -34.82
CA VAL A 6 39.56 19.06 -33.42
C VAL A 6 38.07 18.83 -33.21
N LEU A 7 37.69 17.57 -33.00
CA LEU A 7 36.33 17.16 -32.65
C LEU A 7 36.10 17.43 -31.16
N MET A 8 35.42 18.54 -30.85
CA MET A 8 35.05 18.93 -29.49
C MET A 8 33.84 18.09 -29.03
N LEU A 9 34.08 17.14 -28.13
CA LEU A 9 33.05 16.28 -27.55
C LEU A 9 32.27 17.08 -26.49
N LEU A 10 31.07 17.54 -26.84
CA LEU A 10 30.13 18.17 -25.91
C LEU A 10 29.56 17.09 -24.96
N LEU A 11 29.99 17.08 -23.70
CA LEU A 11 29.28 16.34 -22.65
C LEU A 11 27.99 17.07 -22.28
N LEU A 12 26.84 16.51 -22.68
CA LEU A 12 25.54 16.89 -22.15
C LEU A 12 25.38 16.29 -20.75
N THR A 13 25.64 17.09 -19.71
CA THR A 13 25.20 16.76 -18.35
C THR A 13 23.68 16.92 -18.28
N ALA A 14 22.94 15.81 -18.28
CA ALA A 14 21.52 15.83 -17.94
C ALA A 14 21.37 16.15 -16.45
N SER A 15 21.24 17.44 -16.14
CA SER A 15 20.81 17.88 -14.82
C SER A 15 19.38 17.41 -14.58
N CYS A 16 19.19 16.45 -13.68
CA CYS A 16 17.88 16.09 -13.17
C CYS A 16 17.39 17.28 -12.32
N GLN A 17 16.75 18.25 -12.95
CA GLN A 17 16.18 19.40 -12.25
C GLN A 17 15.05 18.90 -11.36
N GLY A 18 15.28 18.91 -10.04
CA GLY A 18 14.24 18.67 -9.05
C GLY A 18 13.11 19.68 -9.28
N GLN A 19 11.91 19.17 -9.50
CA GLN A 19 10.75 20.02 -9.79
C GLN A 19 10.47 20.93 -8.58
N SER A 20 10.62 22.24 -8.76
CA SER A 20 10.30 23.23 -7.73
C SER A 20 8.83 23.64 -7.82
N PHE A 21 8.12 23.64 -6.71
CA PHE A 21 6.73 24.10 -6.61
C PHE A 21 6.67 25.50 -5.99
N LYS A 22 5.63 26.27 -6.31
CA LYS A 22 5.40 27.62 -5.76
C LYS A 22 4.14 27.65 -4.91
N ILE A 23 3.99 28.66 -4.07
CA ILE A 23 2.73 28.91 -3.33
C ILE A 23 1.57 28.94 -4.33
N GLY A 24 0.48 28.23 -4.01
CA GLY A 24 -0.69 28.02 -4.85
C GLY A 24 -0.58 26.83 -5.83
N SER A 25 0.58 26.20 -5.99
CA SER A 25 0.71 24.99 -6.82
C SER A 25 -0.17 23.87 -6.28
N LYS A 26 -0.93 23.23 -7.18
CA LYS A 26 -1.62 21.98 -6.92
C LYS A 26 -0.65 20.81 -7.06
N VAL A 27 -0.54 20.02 -6.01
CA VAL A 27 0.37 18.88 -5.90
C VAL A 27 -0.38 17.66 -5.38
N GLU A 28 0.23 16.50 -5.48
CA GLU A 28 -0.15 15.34 -4.70
C GLU A 28 0.96 15.05 -3.68
N VAL A 29 0.60 14.74 -2.44
CA VAL A 29 1.53 14.32 -1.38
C VAL A 29 1.35 12.85 -1.04
N GLN A 30 2.44 12.08 -0.96
CA GLN A 30 2.38 10.70 -0.49
C GLN A 30 2.39 10.67 1.04
N TRP A 31 1.35 10.12 1.66
CA TRP A 31 1.29 9.96 3.13
C TRP A 31 1.75 8.56 3.56
N GLN A 32 1.88 8.35 4.87
CA GLN A 32 2.46 7.14 5.53
C GLN A 32 1.97 5.78 5.00
N SER A 33 0.84 5.73 4.28
CA SER A 33 0.28 4.53 3.65
C SER A 33 0.76 4.27 2.21
N GLY A 34 1.56 5.15 1.61
CA GLY A 34 1.93 5.08 0.18
C GLY A 34 0.91 5.75 -0.76
N VAL A 35 -0.23 6.19 -0.23
CA VAL A 35 -1.32 6.84 -0.98
C VAL A 35 -1.01 8.31 -1.22
N TRP A 36 -1.39 8.80 -2.41
CA TRP A 36 -1.20 10.18 -2.84
C TRP A 36 -2.48 11.01 -2.61
N TYR A 37 -2.34 12.15 -1.94
CA TYR A 37 -3.44 13.04 -1.58
C TYR A 37 -3.29 14.40 -2.25
N PRO A 38 -4.38 14.99 -2.79
CA PRO A 38 -4.33 16.32 -3.38
C PRO A 38 -4.05 17.36 -2.31
N ALA A 39 -3.15 18.28 -2.62
CA ALA A 39 -2.77 19.36 -1.73
C ALA A 39 -2.44 20.63 -2.50
N THR A 40 -2.48 21.74 -1.79
CA THR A 40 -2.04 23.05 -2.25
C THR A 40 -0.80 23.46 -1.47
N ILE A 41 0.25 23.91 -2.17
CA ILE A 41 1.38 24.56 -1.49
C ILE A 41 0.89 25.89 -0.92
N VAL A 42 0.96 26.08 0.39
CA VAL A 42 0.54 27.32 1.07
C VAL A 42 1.72 28.14 1.58
N ASP A 43 2.90 27.53 1.72
CA ASP A 43 4.13 28.22 2.07
C ASP A 43 5.36 27.47 1.52
N VAL A 44 6.47 28.18 1.34
CA VAL A 44 7.73 27.62 0.82
C VAL A 44 8.90 28.25 1.58
N ASN A 45 9.79 27.41 2.12
CA ASN A 45 11.09 27.85 2.62
C ASN A 45 12.21 27.14 1.85
N ASP A 46 13.47 27.28 2.28
CA ASP A 46 14.62 26.72 1.56
C ASP A 46 14.59 25.19 1.42
N SER A 47 14.11 24.46 2.44
CA SER A 47 14.22 23.00 2.53
C SER A 47 12.88 22.26 2.53
N GLN A 48 11.76 22.96 2.64
CA GLN A 48 10.43 22.37 2.82
C GLN A 48 9.34 23.14 2.05
N TYR A 49 8.23 22.45 1.82
CA TYR A 49 6.96 23.00 1.41
C TYR A 49 5.96 22.86 2.55
N LYS A 50 5.20 23.92 2.85
CA LYS A 50 4.01 23.81 3.67
C LYS A 50 2.84 23.52 2.75
N ILE A 51 2.14 22.43 3.00
CA ILE A 51 1.01 21.99 2.19
C ILE A 51 -0.29 22.07 3.00
N HIS A 52 -1.36 22.45 2.33
CA HIS A 52 -2.73 22.32 2.80
C HIS A 52 -3.39 21.20 2.02
N LEU A 53 -3.87 20.16 2.70
CA LEU A 53 -4.61 19.08 2.03
C LEU A 53 -5.93 19.64 1.51
N ASP A 54 -6.22 19.44 0.23
CA ASP A 54 -7.50 19.89 -0.33
C ASP A 54 -8.64 19.10 0.38
N LYS A 55 -9.69 19.81 0.81
CA LYS A 55 -10.73 19.36 1.76
C LYS A 55 -11.28 17.95 1.47
N ASP A 56 -11.72 17.29 2.57
CA ASP A 56 -12.34 15.96 2.72
C ASP A 56 -11.43 14.76 3.09
N VAL A 57 -10.14 14.96 3.30
CA VAL A 57 -9.26 13.88 3.78
C VAL A 57 -9.11 13.82 5.30
N ASN A 58 -10.21 13.77 6.05
CA ASN A 58 -10.27 13.55 7.52
C ASN A 58 -10.35 14.79 8.44
N ASN A 59 -10.96 15.91 8.03
CA ASN A 59 -11.13 17.06 8.95
C ASN A 59 -9.79 17.51 9.58
N LEU A 60 -8.69 17.31 8.85
CA LEU A 60 -7.33 17.71 9.23
C LEU A 60 -7.13 19.11 8.65
N ASP A 61 -7.63 20.11 9.36
CA ASP A 61 -7.42 21.54 9.08
C ASP A 61 -5.97 21.97 9.43
N ASN A 62 -5.00 21.10 9.15
CA ASN A 62 -3.63 21.24 9.60
C ASN A 62 -2.71 21.28 8.38
N ASP A 63 -2.26 22.49 8.05
CA ASP A 63 -1.14 22.66 7.14
C ASP A 63 0.09 21.90 7.68
N GLN A 64 0.82 21.20 6.81
CA GLN A 64 2.01 20.44 7.22
C GLN A 64 3.24 20.79 6.40
N TRP A 65 4.40 20.80 7.06
CA TRP A 65 5.69 20.96 6.41
C TRP A 65 6.24 19.62 5.92
N ILE A 66 6.58 19.54 4.64
CA ILE A 66 7.15 18.36 3.98
C ILE A 66 8.49 18.75 3.34
N PHE A 67 9.51 17.93 3.53
CA PHE A 67 10.84 18.17 2.94
C PHE A 67 10.86 17.97 1.42
N LYS A 68 11.57 18.86 0.71
CA LYS A 68 11.64 18.87 -0.76
C LYS A 68 12.30 17.63 -1.37
N ASP A 69 13.15 16.95 -0.60
CA ASP A 69 14.03 15.86 -1.03
C ASP A 69 13.44 14.45 -0.82
N LYS A 70 12.31 14.32 -0.12
CA LYS A 70 11.77 12.99 0.26
C LYS A 70 10.98 12.27 -0.82
N GLY A 71 10.85 12.84 -2.03
CA GLY A 71 10.06 12.22 -3.11
C GLY A 71 8.56 12.08 -2.79
N LEU A 72 8.09 12.77 -1.74
CA LEU A 72 6.71 12.70 -1.26
C LEU A 72 5.79 13.69 -1.97
N LEU A 73 6.27 14.44 -2.97
CA LEU A 73 5.50 15.46 -3.67
C LEU A 73 5.65 15.27 -5.18
N ARG A 74 4.53 15.41 -5.90
CA ARG A 74 4.51 15.46 -7.37
C ARG A 74 3.48 16.47 -7.86
N ALA A 75 3.64 16.95 -9.08
CA ALA A 75 2.65 17.83 -9.71
C ALA A 75 1.29 17.12 -9.80
N ALA A 76 0.22 17.82 -9.41
CA ALA A 76 -1.12 17.30 -9.62
C ALA A 76 -1.40 17.18 -11.13
N LYS A 77 -2.08 16.10 -11.53
CA LYS A 77 -2.50 15.92 -12.93
C LYS A 77 -3.50 17.03 -13.31
N ALA A 78 -3.35 17.63 -14.49
CA ALA A 78 -4.08 18.83 -14.93
C ALA A 78 -5.62 18.72 -14.96
N ASN A 79 -6.17 17.52 -14.83
CA ASN A 79 -7.61 17.31 -14.67
C ASN A 79 -7.90 17.09 -13.18
N GLY A 80 -8.09 18.18 -12.44
CA GLY A 80 -8.46 18.22 -11.02
C GLY A 80 -9.80 17.56 -10.64
N MET A 81 -10.19 16.49 -11.33
CA MET A 81 -11.00 15.45 -10.76
C MET A 81 -10.10 14.65 -9.81
N ILE A 82 -10.44 14.69 -8.52
CA ILE A 82 -10.37 13.50 -7.67
C ILE A 82 -10.69 12.33 -8.61
N PRO A 83 -9.80 11.35 -8.85
CA PRO A 83 -10.24 10.16 -9.56
C PRO A 83 -11.48 9.70 -8.77
N PRO A 84 -12.69 9.67 -9.37
CA PRO A 84 -13.81 9.07 -8.68
C PRO A 84 -13.26 7.74 -8.20
N VAL A 85 -13.30 7.51 -6.88
CA VAL A 85 -13.01 6.20 -6.30
C VAL A 85 -13.76 5.26 -7.21
N ALA A 86 -13.04 4.58 -8.10
CA ALA A 86 -13.67 3.82 -9.18
C ALA A 86 -14.64 2.94 -8.44
N GLU A 87 -15.95 3.06 -8.72
CA GLU A 87 -17.01 2.46 -7.90
C GLU A 87 -16.68 0.99 -7.69
N THR A 88 -15.98 0.71 -6.60
CA THR A 88 -15.59 -0.63 -6.22
C THR A 88 -16.89 -1.19 -5.74
N LYS A 89 -17.37 -2.22 -6.46
CA LYS A 89 -18.46 -3.11 -6.08
C LYS A 89 -18.74 -2.98 -4.60
N LYS A 90 -19.95 -2.51 -4.27
CA LYS A 90 -20.51 -2.45 -2.92
C LYS A 90 -20.15 -3.76 -2.20
N VAL A 91 -19.11 -3.74 -1.36
CA VAL A 91 -18.76 -4.86 -0.50
C VAL A 91 -19.81 -4.85 0.60
N THR A 92 -20.94 -5.47 0.30
CA THR A 92 -22.01 -5.67 1.26
C THR A 92 -21.51 -6.66 2.30
N GLY A 93 -21.10 -6.17 3.48
CA GLY A 93 -20.73 -7.04 4.59
C GLY A 93 -20.04 -6.36 5.78
N ILE A 94 -19.38 -5.21 5.60
CA ILE A 94 -18.64 -4.59 6.72
C ILE A 94 -19.50 -3.65 7.57
N LYS A 95 -20.59 -3.07 7.03
CA LYS A 95 -21.44 -2.15 7.79
C LYS A 95 -22.06 -2.87 8.98
N GLY A 96 -21.92 -2.28 10.17
CA GLY A 96 -22.32 -2.87 11.46
C GLY A 96 -21.25 -3.77 12.09
N LYS A 97 -20.16 -4.09 11.38
CA LYS A 97 -19.06 -4.89 11.93
C LYS A 97 -18.36 -4.11 13.05
N ARG A 98 -18.04 -4.84 14.13
CA ARG A 98 -17.27 -4.36 15.27
C ARG A 98 -15.79 -4.54 14.98
N ILE A 99 -15.01 -3.48 15.18
CA ILE A 99 -13.56 -3.45 14.92
C ILE A 99 -12.85 -2.66 16.02
N GLU A 100 -11.52 -2.71 16.04
CA GLU A 100 -10.71 -1.72 16.71
C GLU A 100 -10.00 -0.84 15.68
N VAL A 101 -9.85 0.44 16.02
CA VAL A 101 -9.25 1.46 15.17
C VAL A 101 -8.06 2.06 15.91
N ASN A 102 -6.89 2.04 15.28
CA ASN A 102 -5.72 2.73 15.78
C ASN A 102 -5.88 4.23 15.49
N ASP A 103 -6.02 5.01 16.54
CA ASP A 103 -6.07 6.46 16.47
C ASP A 103 -5.06 7.03 17.46
N ARG A 104 -4.15 7.88 16.96
CA ARG A 104 -3.08 8.51 17.76
C ARG A 104 -2.33 7.51 18.67
N ALA A 105 -1.99 6.34 18.12
CA ALA A 105 -1.30 5.23 18.79
C ALA A 105 -2.12 4.40 19.80
N TYR A 106 -3.41 4.67 19.99
CA TYR A 106 -4.29 3.88 20.84
C TYR A 106 -5.33 3.12 20.01
N TRP A 107 -5.72 1.94 20.47
CA TRP A 107 -6.77 1.14 19.84
C TRP A 107 -8.10 1.42 20.52
N TYR A 108 -9.09 1.85 19.73
CA TYR A 108 -10.44 2.12 20.21
C TYR A 108 -11.43 1.19 19.54
N LYS A 109 -12.35 0.62 20.32
CA LYS A 109 -13.45 -0.17 19.77
C LYS A 109 -14.40 0.74 19.00
N ALA A 110 -14.84 0.27 17.84
CA ALA A 110 -15.67 1.02 16.93
C ALA A 110 -16.61 0.14 16.13
N THR A 111 -17.64 0.75 15.57
CA THR A 111 -18.57 0.13 14.61
C THR A 111 -18.41 0.77 13.24
N VAL A 112 -18.29 -0.05 12.20
CA VAL A 112 -18.24 0.46 10.82
C VAL A 112 -19.63 0.92 10.40
N LEU A 113 -19.79 2.22 10.14
CA LEU A 113 -21.03 2.82 9.66
C LEU A 113 -21.18 2.73 8.15
N GLU A 114 -20.07 2.93 7.43
CA GLU A 114 -20.02 2.97 5.96
C GLU A 114 -18.65 2.53 5.45
N GLN A 115 -18.58 2.12 4.18
CA GLN A 115 -17.34 1.80 3.47
C GLN A 115 -17.32 2.51 2.11
N LYS A 116 -16.18 3.08 1.75
CA LYS A 116 -15.86 3.63 0.43
C LYS A 116 -14.47 3.17 0.02
N GLY A 117 -14.38 2.18 -0.86
CA GLY A 117 -13.10 1.55 -1.20
C GLY A 117 -12.43 0.95 0.06
N ASP A 118 -11.22 1.40 0.36
CA ASP A 118 -10.45 1.00 1.55
C ASP A 118 -10.60 1.95 2.75
N LEU A 119 -11.57 2.88 2.69
CA LEU A 119 -11.93 3.75 3.81
C LEU A 119 -13.19 3.23 4.51
N TYR A 120 -13.15 3.21 5.84
CA TYR A 120 -14.28 2.91 6.72
C TYR A 120 -14.69 4.16 7.48
N LYS A 121 -15.96 4.55 7.40
CA LYS A 121 -16.52 5.51 8.36
C LYS A 121 -16.85 4.73 9.62
N VAL A 122 -16.28 5.14 10.75
CA VAL A 122 -16.39 4.42 12.02
C VAL A 122 -17.00 5.30 13.09
N HIS A 123 -17.79 4.69 13.98
CA HIS A 123 -18.27 5.27 15.22
C HIS A 123 -17.54 4.64 16.40
N PHE A 124 -16.90 5.45 17.25
CA PHE A 124 -16.16 4.97 18.41
C PHE A 124 -17.09 4.71 19.60
N ASP A 125 -16.89 3.58 20.28
CA ASP A 125 -17.76 3.19 21.38
C ASP A 125 -17.62 4.09 22.59
N GLY A 126 -18.74 4.60 23.08
CA GLY A 126 -18.77 5.51 24.22
C GLY A 126 -18.40 6.95 23.87
N TYR A 127 -18.22 7.27 22.58
CA TYR A 127 -17.96 8.61 22.10
C TYR A 127 -19.18 9.18 21.35
N SER A 128 -19.22 10.50 21.23
CA SER A 128 -20.26 11.20 20.47
C SER A 128 -20.06 11.00 18.96
N SER A 129 -21.14 11.06 18.19
CA SER A 129 -21.10 10.95 16.72
C SER A 129 -20.31 12.07 16.04
N VAL A 130 -19.97 13.16 16.75
CA VAL A 130 -19.06 14.19 16.24
C VAL A 130 -17.61 13.68 16.09
N GLU A 131 -17.27 12.59 16.77
CA GLU A 131 -15.96 11.91 16.68
C GLU A 131 -15.94 10.87 15.54
N ASP A 132 -17.07 10.64 14.87
CA ASP A 132 -17.14 9.72 13.73
C ASP A 132 -16.21 10.21 12.62
N LYS A 133 -15.34 9.32 12.14
CA LYS A 133 -14.40 9.68 11.08
C LYS A 133 -14.20 8.56 10.09
N TRP A 134 -13.70 8.95 8.93
CA TRP A 134 -13.17 8.01 7.95
C TRP A 134 -11.77 7.59 8.39
N VAL A 135 -11.52 6.29 8.42
CA VAL A 135 -10.21 5.69 8.68
C VAL A 135 -9.87 4.72 7.56
N HIS A 136 -8.59 4.63 7.24
CA HIS A 136 -8.14 3.63 6.27
C HIS A 136 -8.17 2.22 6.90
N ARG A 137 -8.53 1.20 6.11
CA ARG A 137 -8.61 -0.21 6.54
C ARG A 137 -7.34 -0.68 7.25
N SER A 138 -6.18 -0.16 6.88
CA SER A 138 -4.89 -0.48 7.52
C SER A 138 -4.77 -0.04 8.97
N TYR A 139 -5.59 0.91 9.43
CA TYR A 139 -5.67 1.33 10.84
C TYR A 139 -6.70 0.53 11.62
N THR A 140 -7.26 -0.52 11.03
CA THR A 140 -8.34 -1.29 11.65
C THR A 140 -7.94 -2.74 11.88
N ARG A 141 -8.47 -3.35 12.94
CA ARG A 141 -8.40 -4.79 13.18
C ARG A 141 -9.75 -5.34 13.58
N ASP A 142 -9.98 -6.61 13.27
CA ASP A 142 -11.24 -7.26 13.57
C ASP A 142 -11.36 -7.57 15.07
N LEU A 143 -12.56 -7.36 15.60
CA LEU A 143 -12.96 -7.94 16.89
C LEU A 143 -13.59 -9.32 16.62
N GLY A 144 -13.35 -10.27 17.51
CA GLY A 144 -14.04 -11.55 17.51
C GLY A 144 -15.53 -11.39 17.85
N GLU A 145 -16.30 -12.48 17.75
CA GLU A 145 -17.75 -12.47 17.98
C GLU A 145 -18.15 -11.91 19.35
N ASN A 146 -17.27 -12.04 20.36
CA ASN A 146 -17.50 -11.55 21.71
C ASN A 146 -17.11 -10.07 21.92
N GLY A 147 -16.69 -9.35 20.87
CA GLY A 147 -16.24 -7.96 20.98
C GLY A 147 -14.87 -7.80 21.66
N GLU A 148 -14.10 -8.89 21.74
CA GLU A 148 -12.70 -8.91 22.17
C GLU A 148 -11.78 -8.96 20.94
N ALA A 149 -10.56 -8.45 21.08
CA ALA A 149 -9.57 -8.55 20.01
C ALA A 149 -9.40 -10.02 19.63
N VAL A 150 -9.44 -10.33 18.33
CA VAL A 150 -9.19 -11.71 17.87
C VAL A 150 -7.77 -12.10 18.31
N THR A 151 -7.68 -12.99 19.28
CA THR A 151 -6.41 -13.56 19.72
C THR A 151 -5.97 -14.56 18.66
N VAL A 152 -5.09 -14.11 17.77
CA VAL A 152 -4.56 -14.96 16.72
C VAL A 152 -3.46 -15.84 17.32
N THR A 153 -3.78 -17.11 17.53
CA THR A 153 -2.80 -18.13 17.92
C THR A 153 -1.78 -18.30 16.80
N CYS A 154 -0.50 -18.08 17.11
CA CYS A 154 0.58 -18.25 16.15
C CYS A 154 0.71 -19.70 15.70
N SER A 155 0.83 -19.89 14.38
CA SER A 155 1.23 -21.16 13.77
C SER A 155 2.49 -20.92 12.94
N PHE A 156 3.55 -21.66 13.22
CA PHE A 156 4.82 -21.61 12.50
C PHE A 156 4.90 -22.64 11.38
N ALA A 157 3.85 -23.45 11.19
CA ALA A 157 3.79 -24.40 10.09
C ALA A 157 3.57 -23.65 8.76
N PRO A 158 4.32 -23.99 7.69
CA PRO A 158 4.03 -23.44 6.38
C PRO A 158 2.63 -23.85 5.91
N PRO A 159 1.96 -23.04 5.07
CA PRO A 159 0.76 -23.47 4.37
C PRO A 159 1.00 -24.82 3.65
N SER A 160 0.05 -25.74 3.82
CA SER A 160 0.16 -27.10 3.28
C SER A 160 0.07 -27.11 1.75
N GLY A 161 0.74 -28.09 1.14
CA GLY A 161 0.77 -28.30 -0.31
C GLY A 161 2.20 -28.27 -0.86
N ASN A 162 2.42 -29.07 -1.90
CA ASN A 162 3.65 -29.06 -2.69
C ASN A 162 3.37 -28.26 -3.96
N PHE A 163 3.86 -27.02 -3.99
CA PHE A 163 3.66 -26.13 -5.11
C PHE A 163 4.93 -26.05 -5.97
N THR A 164 4.75 -26.02 -7.27
CA THR A 164 5.81 -25.83 -8.26
C THR A 164 5.44 -24.67 -9.18
N ASN A 165 6.39 -24.25 -10.01
CA ASN A 165 6.17 -23.24 -11.05
C ASN A 165 5.05 -23.61 -12.04
N ALA A 166 4.73 -24.90 -12.15
CA ALA A 166 3.63 -25.39 -13.00
C ALA A 166 2.27 -25.48 -12.27
N SER A 167 2.24 -25.26 -10.95
CA SER A 167 0.99 -25.31 -10.19
C SER A 167 0.01 -24.24 -10.67
N PRO A 168 -1.30 -24.57 -10.79
CA PRO A 168 -2.31 -23.58 -11.15
C PRO A 168 -2.51 -22.57 -10.02
N ALA A 169 -2.96 -21.36 -10.39
CA ALA A 169 -3.36 -20.32 -9.46
C ALA A 169 -4.38 -20.84 -8.45
N SER A 170 -4.06 -20.73 -7.15
CA SER A 170 -4.95 -21.15 -6.07
C SER A 170 -4.69 -20.37 -4.79
N ASP A 171 -5.68 -20.34 -3.91
CA ASP A 171 -5.57 -19.65 -2.61
C ASP A 171 -4.44 -20.23 -1.75
N ALA A 172 -4.24 -21.55 -1.81
CA ALA A 172 -3.20 -22.24 -1.06
C ALA A 172 -1.80 -21.87 -1.58
N LEU A 173 -1.63 -21.81 -2.91
CA LEU A 173 -0.41 -21.33 -3.54
C LEU A 173 -0.10 -19.88 -3.15
N PHE A 174 -1.08 -18.99 -3.23
CA PHE A 174 -0.89 -17.56 -2.92
C PHE A 174 -0.54 -17.34 -1.44
N LYS A 175 -1.19 -18.07 -0.53
CA LYS A 175 -0.82 -18.09 0.89
C LYS A 175 0.60 -18.61 1.10
N ARG A 176 1.01 -19.63 0.34
CA ARG A 176 2.37 -20.16 0.40
C ARG A 176 3.40 -19.15 -0.06
N GLU A 177 3.18 -18.45 -1.17
CA GLU A 177 4.06 -17.39 -1.67
C GLU A 177 4.26 -16.26 -0.64
N VAL A 178 3.19 -15.85 0.04
CA VAL A 178 3.29 -14.84 1.11
C VAL A 178 4.09 -15.38 2.30
N TYR A 179 3.86 -16.62 2.72
CA TYR A 179 4.65 -17.27 3.77
C TYR A 179 6.14 -17.32 3.40
N ASP A 180 6.47 -17.80 2.19
CA ASP A 180 7.84 -17.95 1.74
C ASP A 180 8.55 -16.59 1.65
N TRP A 181 7.84 -15.50 1.33
CA TRP A 181 8.38 -14.15 1.37
C TRP A 181 8.86 -13.72 2.77
N TYR A 182 8.07 -13.97 3.82
CA TYR A 182 8.51 -13.71 5.19
C TYR A 182 9.59 -14.70 5.64
N ASN A 183 9.50 -15.97 5.23
CA ASN A 183 10.46 -16.99 5.62
C ASN A 183 11.87 -16.70 5.06
N ARG A 184 11.98 -16.03 3.90
CA ARG A 184 13.27 -15.53 3.37
C ARG A 184 13.99 -14.52 4.30
N LEU A 185 13.27 -13.92 5.26
CA LEU A 185 13.86 -12.99 6.22
C LEU A 185 14.40 -13.69 7.48
N VAL A 186 14.13 -14.98 7.67
CA VAL A 186 14.60 -15.79 8.79
C VAL A 186 16.10 -16.05 8.66
N ASN A 187 16.88 -15.70 9.68
CA ASN A 187 18.28 -16.10 9.78
C ASN A 187 18.78 -16.31 11.23
N GLY A 188 17.91 -16.13 12.23
CA GLY A 188 18.25 -16.33 13.64
C GLY A 188 19.25 -15.33 14.25
N SER A 189 19.49 -14.19 13.61
CA SER A 189 20.29 -13.11 14.21
C SER A 189 19.51 -12.32 15.26
N LEU A 190 20.17 -11.45 16.02
CA LEU A 190 19.50 -10.62 17.05
C LEU A 190 18.40 -9.71 16.48
N SER A 191 18.47 -9.35 15.19
CA SER A 191 17.51 -8.45 14.54
C SER A 191 16.57 -9.18 13.57
N ARG A 192 16.59 -10.51 13.53
CA ARG A 192 15.71 -11.29 12.64
C ARG A 192 15.23 -12.56 13.33
N PRO A 193 14.02 -13.01 13.03
CA PRO A 193 13.46 -14.18 13.70
C PRO A 193 14.25 -15.46 13.41
N ILE A 194 14.18 -16.41 14.33
CA ILE A 194 14.63 -17.80 14.16
C ILE A 194 13.61 -18.63 13.36
N ARG A 195 12.34 -18.22 13.35
CA ARG A 195 11.28 -18.78 12.51
C ARG A 195 10.12 -17.79 12.40
N VAL A 196 9.36 -17.93 11.32
CA VAL A 196 8.14 -17.14 11.09
C VAL A 196 6.92 -18.02 10.91
N GLY A 197 5.78 -17.48 11.32
CA GLY A 197 4.45 -18.01 11.07
C GLY A 197 3.60 -16.97 10.38
N VAL A 198 2.71 -17.39 9.48
CA VAL A 198 1.75 -16.49 8.83
C VAL A 198 0.35 -17.06 8.98
N VAL A 199 -0.51 -16.34 9.70
CA VAL A 199 -1.90 -16.74 9.97
C VAL A 199 -2.84 -15.82 9.21
N PHE A 200 -3.52 -16.35 8.20
CA PHE A 200 -4.43 -15.59 7.34
C PHE A 200 -5.82 -15.49 7.99
N THR A 201 -6.29 -14.27 8.22
CA THR A 201 -7.60 -13.96 8.80
C THR A 201 -8.62 -13.50 7.75
N SER A 202 -8.15 -12.89 6.66
CA SER A 202 -8.98 -12.61 5.48
C SER A 202 -8.22 -12.88 4.18
N PHE A 203 -8.94 -13.33 3.16
CA PHE A 203 -8.42 -13.65 1.84
C PHE A 203 -9.50 -13.44 0.77
N GLU A 204 -9.39 -12.38 -0.02
CA GLU A 204 -10.40 -11.98 -0.99
C GLU A 204 -9.77 -11.88 -2.40
N ARG A 205 -10.11 -12.81 -3.30
CA ARG A 205 -9.63 -12.75 -4.69
C ARG A 205 -10.43 -11.74 -5.51
N GLY A 206 -9.70 -10.86 -6.19
CA GLY A 206 -10.26 -10.00 -7.22
C GLY A 206 -10.37 -10.71 -8.58
N THR A 207 -10.90 -9.99 -9.57
CA THR A 207 -10.99 -10.50 -10.95
C THR A 207 -9.61 -10.50 -11.60
N ALA A 208 -9.17 -11.68 -12.05
CA ALA A 208 -7.91 -11.82 -12.76
C ALA A 208 -7.93 -11.03 -14.07
N TYR A 209 -6.79 -10.46 -14.45
CA TYR A 209 -6.67 -9.66 -15.67
C TYR A 209 -5.33 -9.87 -16.37
N LYS A 210 -5.25 -9.51 -17.66
CA LYS A 210 -4.00 -9.54 -18.42
C LYS A 210 -3.21 -8.26 -18.21
N ASN A 211 -1.90 -8.40 -17.93
CA ASN A 211 -1.01 -7.26 -17.87
C ASN A 211 -0.77 -6.71 -19.27
N THR A 212 -1.40 -5.59 -19.59
CA THR A 212 -1.29 -4.95 -20.91
C THR A 212 -0.43 -3.69 -20.82
N VAL A 213 0.14 -3.30 -21.96
CA VAL A 213 0.80 -2.01 -22.12
C VAL A 213 -0.24 -0.96 -22.49
N GLN A 214 -0.20 0.19 -21.82
CA GLN A 214 -1.03 1.34 -22.09
C GLN A 214 -0.13 2.56 -22.34
N ASN A 215 -0.40 3.30 -23.41
CA ASN A 215 0.27 4.57 -23.67
C ASN A 215 -0.42 5.67 -22.87
N LEU A 216 0.23 6.15 -21.82
CA LEU A 216 -0.24 7.27 -21.02
C LEU A 216 0.33 8.57 -21.58
N ALA A 217 -0.53 9.55 -21.85
CA ALA A 217 -0.11 10.88 -22.31
C ALA A 217 0.92 11.48 -21.33
N GLY A 218 2.07 11.92 -21.86
CA GLY A 218 3.17 12.48 -21.06
C GLY A 218 4.03 11.46 -20.29
N ARG A 219 3.72 10.16 -20.32
CA ARG A 219 4.55 9.07 -19.74
C ARG A 219 5.01 8.03 -20.75
N GLY A 220 4.33 7.92 -21.89
CA GLY A 220 4.61 6.88 -22.88
C GLY A 220 4.03 5.53 -22.49
N ALA A 221 4.61 4.45 -23.02
CA ALA A 221 4.19 3.08 -22.79
C ALA A 221 4.46 2.66 -21.33
N THR A 222 3.39 2.38 -20.59
CA THR A 222 3.45 1.86 -19.21
C THR A 222 2.67 0.58 -19.09
N ARG A 223 3.11 -0.35 -18.23
CA ARG A 223 2.34 -1.57 -17.97
C ARG A 223 1.29 -1.28 -16.90
N LYS A 224 0.18 -2.02 -16.93
CA LYS A 224 -0.80 -1.99 -15.83
C LYS A 224 -0.16 -2.41 -14.50
N HIS A 225 0.78 -3.34 -14.55
CA HIS A 225 1.55 -3.82 -13.41
C HIS A 225 3.04 -3.90 -13.76
N GLU A 226 3.87 -3.05 -13.15
CA GLU A 226 5.29 -2.89 -13.50
C GLU A 226 6.15 -4.10 -13.10
N GLY A 227 5.75 -4.87 -12.08
CA GLY A 227 6.47 -6.07 -11.67
C GLY A 227 6.27 -7.28 -12.59
N ALA A 228 5.26 -7.25 -13.46
CA ALA A 228 4.83 -8.43 -14.20
C ALA A 228 5.21 -8.36 -15.70
N PRO A 229 5.48 -9.51 -16.35
CA PRO A 229 5.66 -9.55 -17.81
C PRO A 229 4.43 -9.05 -18.57
N VAL A 230 4.62 -8.58 -19.80
CA VAL A 230 3.50 -8.27 -20.72
C VAL A 230 2.74 -9.57 -21.02
N ASN A 231 1.41 -9.51 -21.06
CA ASN A 231 0.48 -10.63 -21.23
C ASN A 231 0.45 -11.68 -20.10
N ALA A 232 1.18 -11.46 -19.00
CA ALA A 232 1.01 -12.24 -17.79
C ALA A 232 -0.41 -12.12 -17.24
N THR A 233 -0.97 -13.20 -16.70
CA THR A 233 -2.22 -13.14 -15.95
C THR A 233 -1.90 -12.70 -14.53
N ILE A 234 -2.54 -11.62 -14.08
CA ILE A 234 -2.42 -11.07 -12.73
C ILE A 234 -3.63 -11.50 -11.91
N TYR A 235 -3.37 -11.99 -10.71
CA TYR A 235 -4.38 -12.37 -9.72
C TYR A 235 -4.30 -11.39 -8.54
N PRO A 236 -5.14 -10.33 -8.53
CA PRO A 236 -5.21 -9.42 -7.40
C PRO A 236 -5.88 -10.11 -6.22
N VAL A 237 -5.31 -9.97 -5.02
CA VAL A 237 -5.83 -10.55 -3.79
C VAL A 237 -5.68 -9.56 -2.65
N LYS A 238 -6.77 -9.27 -1.95
CA LYS A 238 -6.75 -8.50 -0.70
C LYS A 238 -6.61 -9.47 0.46
N MET A 239 -5.63 -9.25 1.33
CA MET A 239 -5.30 -10.20 2.41
C MET A 239 -5.13 -9.46 3.74
N ILE A 240 -5.71 -10.05 4.79
CA ILE A 240 -5.39 -9.71 6.18
C ILE A 240 -4.75 -10.94 6.80
N PHE A 241 -3.58 -10.78 7.39
CA PHE A 241 -2.87 -11.87 8.05
C PHE A 241 -2.00 -11.34 9.19
N HIS A 242 -1.64 -12.24 10.09
CA HIS A 242 -0.71 -11.96 11.18
C HIS A 242 0.61 -12.64 10.90
N VAL A 243 1.68 -11.87 10.94
CA VAL A 243 3.05 -12.37 10.93
C VAL A 243 3.45 -12.60 12.38
N CYS A 244 3.81 -13.83 12.70
CA CYS A 244 4.38 -14.23 13.96
C CYS A 244 5.88 -14.41 13.79
N GLU A 245 6.68 -13.70 14.56
CA GLU A 245 8.14 -13.75 14.51
C GLU A 245 8.66 -14.25 15.86
N ASP A 246 9.40 -15.35 15.87
CA ASP A 246 10.00 -15.91 17.08
C ASP A 246 11.46 -15.44 17.18
N TYR A 247 11.80 -14.75 18.25
CA TYR A 247 13.15 -14.30 18.61
C TYR A 247 13.63 -15.08 19.84
N ASN A 248 13.83 -16.39 19.67
CA ASN A 248 14.32 -17.29 20.72
C ASN A 248 13.40 -17.33 21.96
N GLY A 249 12.12 -17.64 21.73
CA GLY A 249 11.09 -17.76 22.77
C GLY A 249 10.28 -16.50 23.00
N THR A 250 10.74 -15.35 22.50
CA THR A 250 9.93 -14.12 22.47
C THR A 250 9.18 -14.04 21.15
N ILE A 251 7.85 -14.14 21.20
CA ILE A 251 6.99 -14.07 20.01
C ILE A 251 6.50 -12.63 19.83
N SER A 252 6.87 -12.03 18.71
CA SER A 252 6.27 -10.79 18.21
C SER A 252 5.17 -11.12 17.21
N GLN A 253 4.07 -10.36 17.26
CA GLN A 253 2.96 -10.51 16.33
C GLN A 253 2.60 -9.17 15.69
N LYS A 254 2.45 -9.17 14.37
CA LYS A 254 2.05 -8.00 13.59
C LYS A 254 0.94 -8.37 12.61
N GLN A 255 -0.19 -7.67 12.70
CA GLN A 255 -1.21 -7.74 11.65
C GLN A 255 -0.75 -6.93 10.44
N VAL A 256 -0.94 -7.51 9.27
CA VAL A 256 -0.65 -6.92 7.97
C VAL A 256 -1.92 -6.94 7.16
N ASN A 257 -2.26 -5.77 6.63
CA ASN A 257 -3.32 -5.58 5.66
C ASN A 257 -2.66 -5.15 4.36
N SER A 258 -2.81 -5.94 3.30
CA SER A 258 -2.12 -5.70 2.04
C SER A 258 -2.87 -6.27 0.86
N ASP A 259 -2.78 -5.53 -0.24
CA ASP A 259 -3.24 -5.95 -1.55
C ASP A 259 -2.02 -6.49 -2.30
N PHE A 260 -2.14 -7.70 -2.83
CA PHE A 260 -1.09 -8.38 -3.57
C PHE A 260 -1.54 -8.69 -4.99
N SER A 261 -0.62 -8.53 -5.92
CA SER A 261 -0.73 -9.05 -7.28
C SER A 261 0.13 -10.29 -7.41
N PHE A 262 -0.51 -11.46 -7.58
CA PHE A 262 0.19 -12.72 -7.85
C PHE A 262 0.27 -12.96 -9.36
N PHE A 263 1.41 -13.43 -9.85
CA PHE A 263 1.64 -13.73 -11.26
C PHE A 263 2.88 -14.61 -11.43
N ILE A 264 3.04 -15.13 -12.65
CA ILE A 264 4.28 -15.82 -13.06
C ILE A 264 5.24 -14.77 -13.64
N ASN A 265 6.45 -14.69 -13.10
CA ASN A 265 7.49 -13.76 -13.55
C ASN A 265 8.12 -14.21 -14.89
N LYS A 266 9.11 -13.46 -15.37
CA LYS A 266 9.79 -13.77 -16.64
C LYS A 266 10.57 -15.10 -16.62
N ASP A 267 10.94 -15.55 -15.42
CA ASP A 267 11.73 -16.76 -15.17
C ASP A 267 10.81 -17.99 -14.98
N GLY A 268 9.50 -17.81 -15.13
CA GLY A 268 8.52 -18.87 -14.99
C GLY A 268 8.15 -19.18 -13.54
N GLU A 269 8.54 -18.35 -12.58
CA GLU A 269 8.29 -18.57 -11.15
C GLU A 269 7.07 -17.81 -10.67
N TRP A 270 6.31 -18.42 -9.77
CA TRP A 270 5.28 -17.70 -9.02
C TRP A 270 5.94 -16.62 -8.16
N THR A 271 5.33 -15.44 -8.18
CA THR A 271 5.76 -14.33 -7.34
C THR A 271 4.56 -13.48 -6.95
N CYS A 272 4.76 -12.65 -5.93
CA CYS A 272 3.81 -11.63 -5.55
C CYS A 272 4.52 -10.30 -5.37
N SER A 273 3.84 -9.23 -5.75
CA SER A 273 4.22 -7.87 -5.37
C SER A 273 3.09 -7.27 -4.57
N LYS A 274 3.48 -6.50 -3.56
CA LYS A 274 2.55 -5.64 -2.86
C LYS A 274 2.14 -4.51 -3.80
N ASP A 275 0.84 -4.32 -3.99
CA ASP A 275 0.31 -3.18 -4.72
C ASP A 275 0.45 -1.94 -3.81
N ASN A 276 1.05 -0.87 -4.34
CA ASN A 276 1.29 0.40 -3.64
C ASN A 276 0.13 1.38 -3.83
#